data_AF-A0A0X3BMK3-F1
#
_entry.id   AF-A0A0X3BMK3-F1
#
_cell.length_a   1.000
_cell.length_b   1.000
_cell.length_c   1.000
_cell.angle_alpha   90.00
_cell.angle_beta   90.00
_cell.angle_gamma   90.00
#
_symmetry.space_group_name_H-M   'P 1'
#
loop_
_entity.id
_entity.type
_entity.pdbx_description
1 polymer ?
#
loop_
_entity_poly.entity_id
_entity_poly.type
_entity_poly.pdbx_seq_one_letter_code
_entity_poly.pdbx_strand_id
1 'polypeptide(L)'
;MFLMHTLISACLRGVPPEVEAVAREEGLAPHHAARAVARGRIVIPANPVRPHRLCAIGEGCRVRVNVNIGTSGVRCDEDLEVEKAKAALREGADALMDLSTGGDLARIRRRILALDAPVGTVPVYEGGPASRERGRRRRRPAL
;
A
#
# COMPACT_ATOMS: atom_id res chain seq x y z
N MET A 1 -23.39 10.09 4.65
CA MET A 1 -23.14 8.63 4.65
C MET A 1 -22.28 8.32 3.44
N PHE A 2 -20.95 8.27 3.58
CA PHE A 2 -20.07 7.88 2.46
C PHE A 2 -20.28 6.38 2.24
N LEU A 3 -20.97 6.00 1.16
CA LEU A 3 -20.97 4.62 0.72
C LEU A 3 -19.50 4.28 0.38
N MET A 4 -18.85 3.44 1.19
CA MET A 4 -17.49 2.99 0.86
C MET A 4 -17.57 2.12 -0.40
N HIS A 5 -17.20 2.72 -1.54
CA HIS A 5 -17.13 2.04 -2.82
C HIS A 5 -15.89 1.15 -2.82
N THR A 6 -16.09 -0.16 -2.59
CA THR A 6 -15.03 -1.17 -2.67
C THR A 6 -15.16 -1.93 -3.97
N LEU A 7 -14.06 -2.53 -4.43
CA LEU A 7 -14.11 -3.43 -5.59
C LEU A 7 -14.99 -4.64 -5.32
N ILE A 8 -15.13 -5.08 -4.05
CA ILE A 8 -16.09 -6.13 -3.67
C ILE A 8 -17.51 -5.71 -4.03
N SER A 9 -17.95 -4.52 -3.59
CA SER A 9 -19.32 -4.06 -3.87
C SER A 9 -19.55 -3.74 -5.34
N ALA A 10 -18.52 -3.26 -6.06
CA ALA A 10 -18.59 -3.07 -7.50
C ALA A 10 -18.72 -4.40 -8.27
N CYS A 11 -17.98 -5.43 -7.85
CA CYS A 11 -18.04 -6.76 -8.47
C CYS A 11 -19.38 -7.48 -8.29
N LEU A 12 -20.16 -7.11 -7.28
CA LEU A 12 -21.54 -7.60 -7.13
C LEU A 12 -22.47 -7.09 -8.23
N ARG A 13 -22.11 -6.00 -8.92
CA ARG A 13 -22.93 -5.36 -9.97
C ARG A 13 -22.39 -5.62 -11.38
N GLY A 14 -21.21 -6.21 -11.54
CA GLY A 14 -20.59 -6.43 -12.84
C GLY A 14 -19.07 -6.55 -12.75
N VAL A 15 -18.40 -6.22 -13.85
CA VAL A 15 -16.94 -6.20 -13.92
C VAL A 15 -16.48 -4.74 -13.96
N PRO A 16 -15.91 -4.19 -12.88
CA PRO A 16 -15.36 -2.84 -12.91
C PRO A 16 -14.04 -2.78 -13.70
N PRO A 17 -13.68 -1.61 -14.28
CA PRO A 17 -12.50 -1.47 -15.15
C PRO A 17 -11.18 -1.91 -14.51
N GLU A 18 -11.00 -1.66 -13.21
CA GLU A 18 -9.82 -2.06 -12.45
C GLU A 18 -9.66 -3.58 -12.42
N VAL A 19 -10.77 -4.31 -12.28
CA VAL A 19 -10.79 -5.77 -12.26
C VAL A 19 -10.58 -6.33 -13.66
N GLU A 20 -11.13 -5.69 -14.69
CA GLU A 20 -10.90 -6.08 -16.08
C GLU A 20 -9.42 -5.95 -16.46
N ALA A 21 -8.78 -4.83 -16.11
CA ALA A 21 -7.37 -4.59 -16.38
C ALA A 21 -6.48 -5.67 -15.73
N VAL A 22 -6.63 -5.92 -14.42
CA VAL A 22 -5.81 -6.95 -13.76
C VAL A 22 -6.16 -8.37 -14.20
N ALA A 23 -7.42 -8.65 -14.57
CA ALA A 23 -7.80 -9.96 -15.09
C ALA A 23 -7.05 -10.24 -16.40
N ARG A 24 -6.95 -9.25 -17.29
CA ARG A 24 -6.17 -9.35 -18.52
C ARG A 24 -4.69 -9.61 -18.25
N GLU A 25 -4.10 -8.89 -17.29
CA GLU A 25 -2.70 -9.09 -16.90
C GLU A 25 -2.44 -10.50 -16.35
N GLU A 26 -3.38 -11.04 -15.56
CA GLU A 26 -3.31 -12.38 -14.95
C GLU A 26 -3.71 -13.51 -15.91
N GLY A 27 -4.20 -13.22 -17.11
CA GLY A 27 -4.73 -14.24 -18.03
C GLY A 27 -6.04 -14.87 -17.55
N LEU A 28 -6.81 -14.16 -16.73
CA LEU A 28 -8.11 -14.57 -16.20
C LEU A 28 -9.25 -13.99 -17.03
N ALA A 29 -10.36 -14.72 -17.16
CA ALA A 29 -11.58 -14.15 -17.70
C ALA A 29 -12.13 -13.06 -16.74
N PRO A 30 -12.49 -11.85 -17.22
CA PRO A 30 -12.88 -10.74 -16.34
C PRO A 30 -14.05 -11.06 -15.40
N HIS A 31 -15.07 -11.80 -15.88
CA HIS A 31 -16.17 -12.26 -15.03
C HIS A 31 -15.74 -13.26 -13.95
N HIS A 32 -14.69 -14.08 -14.21
CA HIS A 32 -14.15 -14.97 -13.20
C HIS A 32 -13.42 -14.20 -12.10
N ALA A 33 -12.60 -13.21 -12.49
CA ALA A 33 -11.92 -12.33 -11.55
C ALA A 33 -12.93 -11.55 -10.70
N ALA A 34 -13.95 -10.94 -11.30
CA ALA A 34 -14.99 -10.22 -10.57
C ALA A 34 -15.74 -11.12 -9.57
N ARG A 35 -16.12 -12.34 -9.95
CA ARG A 35 -16.72 -13.31 -9.01
C ARG A 35 -15.77 -13.70 -7.89
N ALA A 36 -14.48 -13.86 -8.17
CA ALA A 36 -13.48 -14.17 -7.15
C ALA A 36 -13.30 -13.00 -6.17
N VAL A 37 -13.27 -11.76 -6.66
CA VAL A 37 -13.24 -10.55 -5.82
C VAL A 37 -14.49 -10.45 -4.96
N ALA A 38 -15.68 -10.63 -5.54
CA ALA A 38 -16.95 -10.60 -4.81
C ALA A 38 -17.02 -11.65 -3.69
N ARG A 39 -16.37 -12.81 -3.88
CA ARG A 39 -16.28 -13.90 -2.90
C ARG A 39 -15.08 -13.81 -1.95
N GLY A 40 -14.28 -12.76 -2.04
CA GLY A 40 -13.08 -12.57 -1.20
C GLY A 40 -11.94 -13.55 -1.49
N ARG A 41 -11.89 -14.15 -2.69
CA ARG A 41 -10.82 -15.07 -3.12
C ARG A 41 -9.68 -14.36 -3.85
N ILE A 42 -9.95 -13.17 -4.39
CA ILE A 42 -8.97 -12.23 -4.94
C ILE A 42 -9.18 -10.87 -4.29
N VAL A 43 -8.09 -10.18 -3.97
CA VAL A 43 -8.09 -8.78 -3.56
C VAL A 43 -7.21 -7.95 -4.49
N ILE A 44 -7.61 -6.71 -4.74
CA ILE A 44 -6.86 -5.73 -5.52
C ILE A 44 -6.75 -4.48 -4.64
N PRO A 45 -5.58 -4.18 -4.06
CA PRO A 45 -5.36 -2.93 -3.35
C PRO A 45 -5.52 -1.77 -4.33
N ALA A 46 -6.57 -0.96 -4.17
CA ALA A 46 -6.92 0.12 -5.07
C ALA A 46 -7.55 1.27 -4.27
N ASN A 47 -6.74 1.94 -3.46
CA ASN A 47 -7.24 3.10 -2.72
C ASN A 47 -7.66 4.20 -3.72
N PRO A 48 -8.93 4.65 -3.73
CA PRO A 48 -9.42 5.60 -4.73
C PRO A 48 -8.72 6.96 -4.69
N VAL A 49 -8.06 7.30 -3.57
CA VAL A 49 -7.33 8.57 -3.42
C VAL A 49 -5.95 8.52 -4.07
N ARG A 50 -5.42 7.33 -4.39
CA ARG A 50 -4.07 7.17 -4.89
C ARG A 50 -4.00 6.27 -6.12
N PRO A 51 -3.80 6.84 -7.33
CA PRO A 51 -3.47 6.05 -8.50
C PRO A 51 -2.08 5.40 -8.33
N HIS A 52 -1.99 4.14 -8.71
CA HIS A 52 -0.78 3.33 -8.74
C HIS A 52 -1.01 2.11 -9.65
N ARG A 53 0.05 1.41 -10.02
CA ARG A 53 -0.01 0.07 -10.60
C ARG A 53 -0.85 -0.85 -9.71
N LEU A 54 -1.82 -1.52 -10.32
CA LEU A 54 -2.66 -2.50 -9.65
C LEU A 54 -1.96 -3.87 -9.62
N CYS A 55 -2.27 -4.67 -8.62
CA CYS A 55 -1.95 -6.10 -8.63
C CYS A 55 -3.11 -6.89 -8.03
N ALA A 56 -3.40 -8.04 -8.61
CA ALA A 56 -4.34 -9.00 -8.05
C ALA A 56 -3.57 -9.98 -7.15
N ILE A 57 -4.10 -10.19 -5.94
CA ILE A 57 -3.57 -11.12 -4.94
C ILE A 57 -4.67 -12.12 -4.63
N GLY A 58 -4.44 -13.39 -4.90
CA GLY A 58 -5.42 -14.43 -4.59
C GLY A 58 -5.32 -15.67 -5.45
N GLU A 59 -6.33 -16.53 -5.32
CA GLU A 59 -6.41 -17.81 -6.01
C GLU A 59 -6.43 -17.65 -7.54
N GLY A 60 -5.56 -18.40 -8.23
CA GLY A 60 -5.45 -18.37 -9.69
C GLY A 60 -4.64 -17.20 -10.26
N CYS A 61 -4.24 -16.23 -9.42
CA CYS A 61 -3.26 -15.22 -9.78
C CYS A 61 -1.83 -15.77 -9.66
N ARG A 62 -0.87 -15.12 -10.32
CA ARG A 62 0.56 -15.31 -10.07
C ARG A 62 0.89 -14.97 -8.62
N VAL A 63 1.89 -15.68 -8.07
CA VAL A 63 2.42 -15.40 -6.74
C VAL A 63 2.96 -13.98 -6.70
N ARG A 64 2.61 -13.23 -5.65
CA ARG A 64 3.03 -11.85 -5.43
C ARG A 64 4.05 -11.76 -4.29
N VAL A 65 5.03 -10.88 -4.43
CA VAL A 65 6.07 -10.63 -3.44
C VAL A 65 5.91 -9.22 -2.86
N ASN A 66 5.87 -9.14 -1.53
CA ASN A 66 5.90 -7.87 -0.80
C ASN A 66 7.28 -7.64 -0.18
N VAL A 67 7.78 -6.40 -0.25
CA VAL A 67 9.01 -6.00 0.43
C VAL A 67 8.74 -4.96 1.50
N ASN A 68 9.27 -5.22 2.70
CA ASN A 68 9.17 -4.31 3.83
C ASN A 68 10.34 -3.32 3.81
N ILE A 69 10.01 -2.04 3.97
CA ILE A 69 10.96 -0.95 4.21
C ILE A 69 10.58 -0.26 5.51
N GLY A 70 11.46 0.62 5.98
CA GLY A 70 11.10 1.52 7.06
C GLY A 70 12.26 1.91 7.95
N THR A 71 12.14 3.10 8.53
CA THR A 71 13.07 3.64 9.51
C THR A 71 12.79 3.10 10.91
N SER A 72 13.78 3.24 11.79
CA SER A 72 13.66 2.91 13.21
C SER A 72 14.23 4.04 14.08
N GLY A 73 14.03 3.95 15.40
CA GLY A 73 14.66 4.87 16.35
C GLY A 73 16.19 4.81 16.33
N VAL A 74 16.79 3.69 15.91
CA VAL A 74 18.24 3.50 15.83
C VAL A 74 18.81 3.99 14.50
N ARG A 75 18.09 3.73 13.39
CA ARG A 75 18.50 4.13 12.04
C ARG A 75 17.34 4.80 11.32
N CYS A 76 17.47 6.10 11.10
CA CYS A 76 16.45 6.93 10.46
C CYS A 76 17.06 7.69 9.28
N ASP A 77 17.11 7.01 8.13
CA ASP A 77 17.59 7.58 6.87
C ASP A 77 16.51 7.39 5.80
N GLU A 78 15.80 8.47 5.49
CA GLU A 78 14.66 8.42 4.57
C GLU A 78 15.09 8.19 3.13
N ASP A 79 16.25 8.71 2.73
CA ASP A 79 16.76 8.56 1.37
C ASP A 79 17.12 7.10 1.13
N LEU A 80 17.74 6.47 2.12
CA LEU A 80 18.03 5.05 2.07
C LEU A 80 16.77 4.18 2.00
N GLU A 81 15.70 4.50 2.75
CA GLU A 81 14.44 3.76 2.65
C GLU A 81 13.79 3.89 1.27
N VAL A 82 13.84 5.08 0.67
CA VAL A 82 13.34 5.31 -0.68
C VAL A 82 14.17 4.53 -1.71
N GLU A 83 15.50 4.51 -1.57
CA GLU A 83 16.35 3.74 -2.48
C GLU A 83 16.15 2.23 -2.34
N LYS A 84 15.95 1.72 -1.12
CA LYS A 84 15.54 0.32 -0.88
C LYS A 84 14.21 0.00 -1.55
N ALA A 85 13.22 0.88 -1.43
CA ALA A 85 11.91 0.70 -2.05
C ALA A 85 12.01 0.68 -3.58
N LYS A 86 12.77 1.61 -4.19
CA LYS A 86 13.03 1.61 -5.63
C LYS A 86 13.78 0.36 -6.09
N ALA A 87 14.78 -0.07 -5.34
CA ALA A 87 15.52 -1.29 -5.65
C ALA A 87 14.59 -2.51 -5.63
N ALA A 88 13.75 -2.65 -4.60
CA ALA A 88 12.78 -3.73 -4.51
C ALA A 88 11.84 -3.78 -5.73
N LEU A 89 11.30 -2.63 -6.16
CA LEU A 89 10.43 -2.56 -7.33
C LEU A 89 11.16 -2.91 -8.63
N ARG A 90 12.42 -2.49 -8.79
CA ARG A 90 13.25 -2.87 -9.95
C ARG A 90 13.52 -4.37 -10.02
N GLU A 91 13.69 -5.01 -8.86
CA GLU A 91 13.89 -6.47 -8.75
C GLU A 91 12.58 -7.27 -8.74
N GLY A 92 11.45 -6.64 -9.08
CA GLY A 92 10.19 -7.34 -9.30
C GLY A 92 9.26 -7.46 -8.10
N ALA A 93 9.47 -6.69 -7.02
CA ALA A 93 8.48 -6.61 -5.95
C ALA A 93 7.12 -6.09 -6.46
N ASP A 94 6.04 -6.74 -6.04
CA ASP A 94 4.68 -6.40 -6.44
C ASP A 94 4.08 -5.31 -5.58
N ALA A 95 4.41 -5.34 -4.28
CA ALA A 95 3.91 -4.44 -3.26
C ALA A 95 5.00 -4.07 -2.25
N LEU A 96 4.78 -2.98 -1.53
CA LEU A 96 5.65 -2.50 -0.47
C LEU A 96 4.87 -2.38 0.83
N MET A 97 5.60 -2.46 1.95
CA MET A 97 5.04 -2.11 3.25
C MET A 97 5.97 -1.15 3.98
N ASP A 98 5.45 0.01 4.37
CA ASP A 98 6.15 0.99 5.20
C ASP A 98 5.95 0.66 6.68
N LEU A 99 7.00 0.10 7.28
CA LEU A 99 7.08 -0.28 8.69
C LEU A 99 7.86 0.73 9.54
N SER A 100 7.98 1.97 9.06
CA SER A 100 8.71 3.02 9.74
C SER A 100 8.17 3.28 11.15
N THR A 101 9.07 3.36 12.13
CA THR A 101 8.79 3.61 13.55
C THR A 101 9.53 4.82 14.11
N GLY A 102 10.49 5.39 13.37
CA GLY A 102 11.29 6.55 13.79
C GLY A 102 11.37 7.64 12.73
N GLY A 103 11.60 8.89 13.15
CA GLY A 103 11.67 10.04 12.23
C GLY A 103 10.32 10.67 11.91
N ASP A 104 10.25 11.40 10.79
CA ASP A 104 9.01 12.01 10.30
C ASP A 104 8.24 11.00 9.45
N LEU A 105 7.43 10.16 10.12
CA LEU A 105 6.67 9.08 9.47
C LEU A 105 5.77 9.60 8.34
N ALA A 106 5.15 10.77 8.52
CA ALA A 106 4.29 11.36 7.50
C ALA A 106 5.10 11.77 6.26
N ARG A 107 6.30 12.33 6.44
CA ARG A 107 7.19 12.68 5.33
C ARG A 107 7.71 11.43 4.63
N ILE A 108 8.21 10.44 5.37
CA ILE A 108 8.70 9.17 4.83
C ILE A 108 7.59 8.50 4.01
N ARG A 109 6.40 8.34 4.58
CA ARG A 109 5.27 7.70 3.93
C ARG A 109 4.86 8.41 2.65
N ARG A 110 4.85 9.75 2.61
CA ARG A 110 4.58 10.51 1.38
C ARG A 110 5.58 10.18 0.27
N ARG A 111 6.86 10.02 0.60
CA ARG A 111 7.91 9.67 -0.38
C ARG A 111 7.74 8.24 -0.89
N ILE A 112 7.41 7.30 -0.03
CA ILE A 112 7.15 5.91 -0.42
C ILE A 112 5.87 5.80 -1.27
N LEU A 113 4.81 6.53 -0.90
CA LEU A 113 3.57 6.60 -1.68
C LEU A 113 3.75 7.28 -3.05
N ALA A 114 4.85 7.99 -3.30
CA ALA A 114 5.12 8.52 -4.64
C ALA A 114 5.59 7.43 -5.63
N LEU A 115 5.93 6.23 -5.16
CA LEU A 115 6.32 5.11 -6.01
C LEU A 115 5.10 4.40 -6.62
N ASP A 116 5.26 3.78 -7.78
CA ASP A 116 4.14 3.17 -8.51
C ASP A 116 3.85 1.72 -8.08
N ALA A 117 3.41 1.55 -6.83
CA ALA A 117 3.05 0.25 -6.26
C ALA A 117 1.99 0.36 -5.15
N PRO A 118 1.27 -0.73 -4.84
CA PRO A 118 0.53 -0.89 -3.59
C PRO A 118 1.46 -0.72 -2.39
N VAL A 119 1.03 0.09 -1.42
CA VAL A 119 1.78 0.34 -0.19
C VAL A 119 0.90 0.05 1.01
N GLY A 120 1.30 -0.92 1.82
CA GLY A 120 0.72 -1.22 3.12
C GLY A 120 1.42 -0.47 4.25
N THR A 121 0.76 -0.36 5.40
CA THR A 121 1.32 0.20 6.64
C THR A 121 0.77 -0.58 7.84
N VAL A 122 1.38 -0.40 9.02
CA VAL A 122 0.78 -0.82 10.29
C VAL A 122 0.36 0.42 11.08
N PRO A 123 -0.93 0.82 11.06
CA PRO A 123 -1.36 2.09 11.66
C PRO A 123 -0.99 2.27 13.14
N VAL A 124 -0.89 1.17 13.91
CA VAL A 124 -0.54 1.24 15.33
C VAL A 124 0.88 1.78 15.58
N TYR A 125 1.81 1.62 14.64
CA TYR A 125 3.19 2.09 14.77
C TYR A 125 3.29 3.62 14.75
N GLU A 126 2.37 4.28 14.04
CA GLU A 126 2.30 5.74 14.02
C GLU A 126 1.80 6.31 15.37
N GLY A 127 1.12 5.51 16.18
CA GLY A 127 0.69 5.86 17.53
C GLY A 127 1.72 5.63 18.63
N GLY A 128 2.90 5.07 18.31
CA GLY A 128 3.91 4.66 19.28
C GLY A 128 4.65 5.80 19.99
N PRO A 129 5.44 5.51 21.05
CA PRO A 129 6.19 6.53 21.79
C PRO A 129 7.19 7.30 20.90
N ALA A 130 7.88 6.59 20.02
CA ALA A 130 8.91 7.14 19.13
C ALA A 130 8.35 8.15 18.11
N SER A 131 7.10 8.01 17.67
CA SER A 131 6.42 8.99 16.80
C SER A 131 5.89 10.19 17.59
N ARG A 132 5.54 10.01 18.87
CA ARG A 132 4.97 11.04 19.76
C ARG A 132 5.98 12.04 20.31
N GLU A 133 7.26 11.67 20.42
CA GLU A 133 8.29 12.52 21.04
C GLU A 133 8.49 13.89 20.36
N ARG A 134 8.17 14.04 19.06
CA ARG A 134 8.26 15.34 18.37
C ARG A 134 6.96 16.13 18.24
N GLY A 135 5.79 15.51 18.44
CA GLY A 135 4.54 16.27 18.62
C GLY A 135 4.61 17.19 19.85
N ARG A 136 5.36 16.77 20.88
CA ARG A 136 5.63 17.57 22.09
C ARG A 136 6.75 18.60 21.90
N ARG A 137 7.80 18.31 21.13
CA ARG A 137 8.90 19.29 20.88
C ARG A 137 8.45 20.50 20.05
N ARG A 138 7.43 20.37 19.18
CA ARG A 138 6.82 21.50 18.46
C ARG A 138 5.89 22.38 19.31
N ARG A 139 5.52 21.95 20.51
CA ARG A 139 4.62 22.69 21.44
C ARG A 139 5.35 23.36 22.61
N ARG A 140 6.67 23.28 22.69
CA ARG A 140 7.43 24.10 23.64
C ARG A 140 7.80 25.39 22.93
N PRO A 141 7.26 26.55 23.34
CA PRO A 141 7.81 27.82 22.87
C PRO A 141 9.30 27.84 23.25
N ALA A 142 10.14 28.28 22.32
CA ALA A 142 11.53 28.56 22.63
C ALA A 142 11.54 29.61 23.75
N LEU A 143 12.14 29.26 24.89
CA LEU A 143 12.61 30.24 25.87
C LEU A 143 13.92 30.84 25.35
#